data_AF-A0A945F036-F1
#
_entry.id   AF-A0A945F036-F1
#
_cell.length_a   1.000
_cell.length_b   1.000
_cell.length_c   1.000
_cell.angle_alpha   90.00
_cell.angle_beta   90.00
_cell.angle_gamma   90.00
#
_symmetry.space_group_name_H-M   'P 1'
#
loop_
_entity.id
_entity.type
_entity.pdbx_description
1 polymer ?
#
loop_
_entity_poly.entity_id
_entity_poly.type
_entity_poly.pdbx_seq_one_letter_code
_entity_poly.pdbx_strand_id
1 'polypeptide(L)'
;MTNYINSLKDLAEKLASCNFLDKKKVESYLANLNLDVKQLAENCIWNEKKYTRNVVYRDNKFEMLLLCWKIGHKSPIHDHNGSSCWMKILQGTAEERTYSYIKENQNFKNI
;
A
#
# COMPACT_ATOMS: atom_id res chain seq x y z
N MET A 1 20.87 -4.36 -16.68
CA MET A 1 19.81 -5.39 -16.58
C MET A 1 18.80 -4.91 -15.54
N THR A 2 17.56 -4.65 -15.93
CA THR A 2 16.49 -4.30 -15.00
C THR A 2 16.08 -5.55 -14.22
N ASN A 3 16.28 -5.55 -12.91
CA ASN A 3 15.84 -6.63 -12.02
C ASN A 3 14.34 -6.48 -11.73
N TYR A 4 13.51 -6.81 -12.72
CA TYR A 4 12.06 -6.81 -12.54
C TYR A 4 11.62 -7.84 -11.49
N ILE A 5 10.63 -7.46 -10.69
CA ILE A 5 9.97 -8.35 -9.74
C ILE A 5 8.64 -8.76 -10.37
N ASN A 6 8.51 -10.05 -10.70
CA ASN A 6 7.40 -10.55 -11.52
C ASN A 6 6.37 -11.37 -10.72
N SER A 7 6.51 -11.47 -9.39
CA SER A 7 5.52 -12.13 -8.54
C SER A 7 5.46 -11.51 -7.16
N LEU A 8 4.32 -11.65 -6.48
CA LEU A 8 4.18 -11.26 -5.07
C LEU A 8 5.13 -12.06 -4.16
N LYS A 9 5.40 -13.31 -4.50
CA LYS A 9 6.33 -14.16 -3.75
C LYS A 9 7.76 -13.60 -3.79
N ASP A 10 8.26 -13.27 -4.98
CA ASP A 10 9.59 -12.67 -5.15
C ASP A 10 9.67 -11.30 -4.45
N LEU A 11 8.59 -10.51 -4.51
CA LEU A 11 8.52 -9.26 -3.74
C LEU A 11 8.66 -9.52 -2.23
N ALA A 12 7.91 -10.48 -1.69
CA ALA A 12 7.95 -10.83 -0.27
C ALA A 12 9.34 -11.32 0.16
N GLU A 13 9.99 -12.17 -0.64
CA GLU A 13 11.35 -12.68 -0.38
C GLU A 13 12.39 -11.54 -0.36
N LYS A 14 12.30 -10.60 -1.29
CA LYS A 14 13.18 -9.42 -1.31
C LYS A 14 12.92 -8.48 -0.13
N LEU A 15 11.67 -8.30 0.28
CA LEU A 15 11.32 -7.48 1.43
C LEU A 15 11.73 -8.13 2.77
N ALA A 16 11.61 -9.45 2.91
CA ALA A 16 12.01 -10.17 4.12
C ALA A 16 13.50 -10.03 4.46
N SER A 17 14.34 -9.82 3.43
CA SER A 17 15.77 -9.55 3.52
C SER A 17 16.13 -8.05 3.49
N CYS A 18 15.12 -7.17 3.38
CA CYS A 18 15.33 -5.73 3.31
C CYS A 18 15.45 -5.10 4.70
N ASN A 19 16.28 -4.06 4.81
CA ASN A 19 16.22 -3.13 5.92
C ASN A 19 15.17 -2.05 5.59
N PHE A 20 14.04 -2.04 6.31
CA PHE A 20 12.94 -1.10 6.06
C PHE A 20 13.28 0.36 6.38
N LEU A 21 14.40 0.63 7.08
CA LEU A 21 14.91 2.00 7.26
C LEU A 21 15.44 2.59 5.94
N ASP A 22 15.86 1.75 4.99
CA ASP A 22 16.24 2.16 3.64
C ASP A 22 14.97 2.28 2.77
N LYS A 23 14.25 3.39 2.96
CA LYS A 23 12.98 3.66 2.25
C LYS A 23 13.15 3.60 0.73
N LYS A 24 14.27 4.11 0.21
CA LYS A 24 14.56 4.12 -1.24
C LYS A 24 14.67 2.72 -1.79
N LYS A 25 15.21 1.78 -1.02
CA LYS A 25 15.30 0.38 -1.44
C LYS A 25 13.92 -0.27 -1.53
N VAL A 26 13.05 -0.05 -0.54
CA VAL A 26 11.65 -0.53 -0.58
C VAL A 26 10.91 0.07 -1.77
N GLU A 27 11.01 1.39 -1.97
CA GLU A 27 10.44 2.10 -3.12
C GLU A 27 10.96 1.56 -4.44
N SER A 28 12.25 1.23 -4.55
CA SER A 28 12.83 0.64 -5.76
C SER A 28 12.26 -0.74 -6.07
N TYR A 29 11.98 -1.57 -5.06
CA TYR A 29 11.33 -2.87 -5.28
C TYR A 29 9.90 -2.67 -5.77
N LEU A 30 9.14 -1.76 -5.18
CA LEU A 30 7.79 -1.45 -5.65
C LEU A 30 7.80 -0.83 -7.06
N ALA A 31 8.77 0.03 -7.38
CA ALA A 31 8.90 0.63 -8.70
C ALA A 31 9.17 -0.43 -9.78
N ASN A 32 10.01 -1.41 -9.49
CA ASN A 32 10.37 -2.51 -10.40
C ASN A 32 9.37 -3.68 -10.41
N LEU A 33 8.27 -3.57 -9.66
CA LEU A 33 7.21 -4.55 -9.66
C LEU A 33 6.43 -4.51 -10.98
N ASN A 34 6.53 -5.60 -11.75
CA ASN A 34 5.89 -5.78 -13.04
C ASN A 34 5.00 -7.04 -12.97
N LEU A 35 3.76 -6.85 -12.53
CA LEU A 35 2.79 -7.93 -12.38
C LEU A 35 1.71 -7.83 -13.45
N ASP A 36 1.33 -8.98 -14.01
CA ASP A 36 0.06 -9.07 -14.71
C ASP A 36 -1.06 -9.16 -13.66
N VAL A 37 -1.89 -8.13 -13.58
CA VAL A 37 -2.98 -8.03 -12.60
C VAL A 37 -3.98 -9.18 -12.76
N LYS A 38 -4.10 -9.77 -13.95
CA LYS A 38 -4.95 -10.95 -14.16
C LYS A 38 -4.50 -12.15 -13.34
N GLN A 39 -3.19 -12.29 -13.12
CA GLN A 39 -2.61 -13.37 -12.31
C GLN A 39 -2.87 -13.19 -10.81
N LEU A 40 -3.33 -12.01 -10.39
CA LEU A 40 -3.65 -11.71 -8.99
C LEU A 40 -5.12 -11.99 -8.63
N ALA A 41 -5.94 -12.41 -9.59
CA ALA A 41 -7.38 -12.59 -9.42
C ALA A 41 -7.73 -13.52 -8.24
N GLU A 42 -6.96 -14.60 -8.06
CA GLU A 42 -7.16 -15.57 -6.97
C GLU A 42 -6.90 -14.98 -5.58
N ASN A 43 -6.07 -13.93 -5.49
CA ASN A 43 -5.79 -13.22 -4.25
C ASN A 43 -6.76 -12.06 -3.98
N CYS A 44 -7.68 -11.77 -4.91
CA CYS A 44 -8.56 -10.61 -4.86
C CYS A 44 -9.98 -11.00 -4.46
N ILE A 45 -10.33 -10.79 -3.20
CA ILE A 45 -11.73 -10.90 -2.73
C ILE A 45 -12.37 -9.52 -2.89
N TRP A 46 -13.53 -9.47 -3.55
CA TRP A 46 -14.26 -8.22 -3.78
C TRP A 46 -15.49 -8.12 -2.87
N ASN A 47 -15.91 -6.90 -2.58
CA ASN A 47 -17.14 -6.61 -1.85
C ASN A 47 -17.88 -5.43 -2.50
N GLU A 48 -19.21 -5.42 -2.43
CA GLU A 48 -20.00 -4.33 -3.02
C GLU A 48 -19.98 -3.04 -2.19
N LYS A 49 -19.97 -3.15 -0.86
CA LYS A 49 -20.20 -2.02 0.05
C LYS A 49 -18.92 -1.34 0.53
N LYS A 50 -17.80 -2.06 0.58
CA LYS A 50 -16.52 -1.55 1.11
C LYS A 50 -15.34 -2.16 0.38
N TYR A 51 -14.20 -1.49 0.45
CA TYR A 51 -12.94 -2.07 -0.01
C TYR A 51 -12.54 -3.26 0.88
N THR A 52 -11.76 -4.17 0.31
CA THR A 52 -11.26 -5.35 1.02
C THR A 52 -9.76 -5.27 1.26
N ARG A 53 -9.30 -6.01 2.26
CA ARG A 53 -7.89 -6.15 2.62
C ARG A 53 -7.54 -7.64 2.55
N ASN A 54 -6.81 -8.03 1.51
CA ASN A 54 -6.46 -9.43 1.26
C ASN A 54 -5.00 -9.64 1.63
N VAL A 55 -4.73 -10.39 2.70
CA VAL A 55 -3.36 -10.68 3.15
C VAL A 55 -2.72 -11.63 2.16
N VAL A 56 -1.59 -11.22 1.56
CA VAL A 56 -0.82 -12.05 0.62
C VAL A 56 0.49 -12.54 1.23
N TYR A 57 1.02 -11.83 2.23
CA TYR A 57 2.16 -12.27 3.03
C TYR A 57 2.10 -11.59 4.39
N ARG A 58 2.52 -12.30 5.44
CA ARG A 58 2.69 -11.74 6.79
C ARG A 58 3.77 -12.51 7.53
N ASP A 59 4.65 -11.77 8.18
CA ASP A 59 5.58 -12.29 9.19
C ASP A 59 5.67 -11.30 10.36
N ASN A 60 6.68 -11.47 11.22
CA ASN A 60 6.89 -10.59 12.37
C ASN A 60 7.43 -9.19 12.00
N LYS A 61 7.88 -8.98 10.77
CA LYS A 61 8.49 -7.72 10.31
C LYS A 61 7.51 -6.88 9.51
N PHE A 62 6.69 -7.50 8.67
CA PHE A 62 5.76 -6.77 7.81
C PHE A 62 4.53 -7.59 7.40
N GLU A 63 3.54 -6.87 6.90
CA GLU A 63 2.35 -7.41 6.26
C GLU A 63 2.25 -6.83 4.85
N MET A 64 1.99 -7.68 3.87
CA MET A 64 1.71 -7.29 2.50
C MET A 64 0.25 -7.59 2.19
N LEU A 65 -0.46 -6.55 1.72
CA LEU A 65 -1.89 -6.58 1.43
C LEU A 65 -2.13 -6.27 -0.04
N LEU A 66 -3.08 -6.99 -0.64
CA LEU A 66 -3.80 -6.53 -1.83
C LEU A 66 -5.11 -5.88 -1.40
N LEU A 67 -5.28 -4.61 -1.77
CA LEU A 67 -6.49 -3.86 -1.51
C LEU A 67 -7.35 -3.80 -2.77
N CYS A 68 -8.60 -4.28 -2.70
CA CYS A 68 -9.52 -4.24 -3.82
C CYS A 68 -10.58 -3.15 -3.57
N TRP A 69 -10.60 -2.16 -4.46
CA TRP A 69 -11.48 -0.99 -4.38
C TRP A 69 -12.40 -0.95 -5.59
N LYS A 70 -13.71 -0.89 -5.37
CA LYS A 70 -14.63 -0.52 -6.45
C LYS A 70 -14.73 1.01 -6.55
N ILE A 71 -15.24 1.48 -7.68
CA ILE A 71 -15.52 2.91 -7.90
C ILE A 71 -16.39 3.45 -6.76
N GLY A 72 -15.97 4.57 -6.17
CA GLY A 72 -16.66 5.22 -5.06
C GLY A 72 -16.35 4.66 -3.67
N HIS A 73 -15.58 3.57 -3.56
CA HIS A 73 -15.08 3.12 -2.26
C HIS A 73 -14.07 4.11 -1.68
N LYS A 74 -14.06 4.25 -0.36
CA LYS A 74 -13.17 5.14 0.39
C LYS A 74 -12.76 4.52 1.73
N SER A 75 -11.58 4.86 2.21
CA SER A 75 -11.19 4.63 3.60
C SER A 75 -11.73 5.74 4.50
N PRO A 76 -11.93 5.46 5.80
CA PRO A 76 -11.97 6.51 6.82
C PRO A 76 -10.64 7.27 6.87
N ILE A 77 -10.63 8.45 7.49
CA ILE A 77 -9.38 9.08 7.93
C ILE A 77 -8.78 8.19 9.02
N HIS A 78 -7.52 7.77 8.85
CA HIS A 78 -6.80 6.91 9.78
C HIS A 78 -5.29 7.16 9.71
N ASP A 79 -4.59 6.80 10.78
CA ASP A 79 -3.13 6.69 10.77
C ASP A 79 -2.68 5.23 10.60
N HIS A 80 -1.36 5.01 10.64
CA HIS A 80 -0.75 3.69 10.55
C HIS A 80 -0.19 3.20 11.89
N ASN A 81 -0.67 3.77 13.01
CA ASN A 81 -0.29 3.41 14.38
C ASN A 81 1.23 3.23 14.59
N GLY A 82 2.02 4.22 14.14
CA GLY A 82 3.49 4.22 14.24
C GLY A 82 4.23 3.30 13.25
N SER A 83 3.52 2.55 12.40
CA SER A 83 4.12 1.71 11.36
C SER A 83 4.43 2.51 10.10
N SER A 84 5.50 2.12 9.39
CA SER A 84 5.73 2.63 8.03
C SER A 84 4.82 1.91 7.03
N CYS A 85 4.33 2.64 6.04
CA CYS A 85 3.43 2.13 5.00
C CYS A 85 3.96 2.53 3.62
N TRP A 86 3.90 1.59 2.68
CA TRP A 86 4.16 1.83 1.27
C TRP A 86 3.02 1.27 0.44
N MET A 87 2.58 2.03 -0.55
CA MET A 87 1.46 1.66 -1.41
C MET A 87 1.85 1.83 -2.88
N LYS A 88 1.43 0.88 -3.73
CA LYS A 88 1.57 0.95 -5.19
C LYS A 88 0.21 0.66 -5.82
N ILE A 89 -0.22 1.51 -6.74
CA ILE A 89 -1.39 1.24 -7.58
C ILE A 89 -1.01 0.20 -8.64
N LEU A 90 -1.69 -0.94 -8.63
CA LEU A 90 -1.50 -2.01 -9.62
C LEU A 90 -2.44 -1.85 -10.82
N GLN A 91 -3.65 -1.34 -10.61
CA GLN A 91 -4.64 -1.07 -11.67
C GLN A 91 -5.56 0.08 -11.25
N GLY A 92 -5.95 0.93 -12.21
CA GLY A 92 -6.86 2.05 -11.98
C GLY A 92 -6.16 3.27 -11.38
N THR A 93 -6.90 4.05 -10.59
CA THR A 93 -6.42 5.27 -9.93
C THR A 93 -6.99 5.37 -8.51
N ALA A 94 -6.28 6.06 -7.64
CA ALA A 94 -6.73 6.40 -6.28
C ALA A 94 -6.34 7.83 -5.95
N GLU A 95 -7.10 8.46 -5.07
CA GLU A 95 -6.80 9.77 -4.50
C GLU A 95 -6.36 9.60 -3.06
N GLU A 96 -5.19 10.15 -2.72
CA GLU A 96 -4.74 10.27 -1.33
C GLU A 96 -4.97 11.70 -0.84
N ARG A 97 -5.60 11.84 0.34
CA ARG A 97 -5.72 13.11 1.05
C ARG A 97 -5.02 13.01 2.39
N THR A 98 -4.05 13.87 2.61
CA THR A 98 -3.31 13.94 3.87
C THR A 98 -3.95 14.93 4.82
N TYR A 99 -3.97 14.58 6.10
CA TYR A 99 -4.52 15.40 7.17
C TYR A 99 -3.44 15.59 8.24
N SER A 100 -3.49 16.71 8.93
CA SER A 100 -2.60 17.01 10.06
C SER A 100 -3.43 17.41 11.26
N TYR A 101 -3.00 17.02 12.45
CA TYR A 101 -3.61 17.50 13.68
C TYR A 101 -3.44 19.02 13.77
N ILE A 102 -4.53 19.71 14.08
CA ILE A 102 -4.47 21.12 14.43
C ILE A 102 -3.79 21.21 15.79
N LYS A 103 -2.66 21.91 15.87
CA LYS A 103 -2.07 22.24 17.16
C LYS A 103 -3.00 23.25 17.84
N GLU A 104 -3.33 23.04 19.11
CA GLU A 104 -4.30 23.84 19.91
C GLU A 104 -4.03 25.36 20.01
N ASN A 105 -3.06 25.92 19.29
CA ASN A 105 -2.77 27.37 19.26
C ASN A 105 -2.72 27.98 17.84
N GLN A 106 -3.21 27.28 16.81
CA GLN A 106 -3.41 27.91 15.49
C GLN A 106 -4.78 28.58 15.45
N ASN A 107 -4.83 29.85 15.86
CA ASN A 107 -5.96 30.73 15.58
C ASN A 107 -6.24 30.68 14.08
N PHE A 108 -7.37 30.10 13.68
CA PHE A 108 -7.91 30.23 12.34
C PHE A 108 -8.22 31.72 12.11
N LYS A 109 -7.24 32.48 11.61
CA LYS A 109 -7.55 33.72 10.92
C LYS A 109 -8.21 33.31 9.62
N ASN A 110 -9.52 33.53 9.58
CA ASN A 110 -10.40 33.34 8.43
C ASN A 110 -9.68 33.66 7.12
N ILE A 111 -9.69 32.70 6.19
CA ILE A 111 -9.54 32.96 4.75
C ILE A 111 -10.94 33.17 4.22
#